data_AF-A0A1I2EI90-F1
#
_entry.id   AF-A0A1I2EI90-F1
#
_cell.length_a   1.000
_cell.length_b   1.000
_cell.length_c   1.000
_cell.angle_alpha   90.00
_cell.angle_beta   90.00
_cell.angle_gamma   90.00
#
_symmetry.space_group_name_H-M   'P 1'
#
loop_
_entity.id
_entity.type
_entity.pdbx_description
1 polymer ?
#
loop_
_entity_poly.entity_id
_entity_poly.type
_entity_poly.pdbx_seq_one_letter_code
_entity_poly.pdbx_strand_id
1 'polypeptide(L)'
;MPEIKEFEDVKELLKLNLRESEEPTFSDVELELLYKSNDYSVSKTCWRACILKAETDDMIKVGSIEIKSSGKDYWLKLADMFYNDYQNELLNKNGSQKYKNTMMRVDEI
;
A
#
# COMPACT_ATOMS: atom_id res chain seq x y z
N MET A 1 -18.57 3.70 -6.98
CA MET A 1 -17.71 4.79 -7.46
C MET A 1 -17.65 5.78 -6.32
N PRO A 2 -16.46 6.05 -5.75
CA PRO A 2 -16.33 6.92 -4.57
C PRO A 2 -16.79 8.34 -4.88
N GLU A 3 -17.29 9.06 -3.87
CA GLU A 3 -17.68 10.45 -4.01
C GLU A 3 -16.44 11.35 -4.24
N ILE A 4 -16.62 12.52 -4.88
CA ILE A 4 -15.51 13.43 -5.24
C ILE A 4 -14.66 13.81 -4.02
N LYS A 5 -15.29 14.01 -2.86
CA LYS A 5 -14.59 14.33 -1.61
C LYS A 5 -13.79 13.14 -1.06
N GLU A 6 -14.36 11.93 -1.14
CA GLU A 6 -13.66 10.72 -0.74
C GLU A 6 -12.42 10.46 -1.60
N PHE A 7 -12.46 10.82 -2.88
CA PHE A 7 -11.32 10.66 -3.77
C PHE A 7 -10.16 11.60 -3.43
N GLU A 8 -10.44 12.86 -3.10
CA GLU A 8 -9.39 13.82 -2.73
C GLU A 8 -8.68 13.40 -1.43
N ASP A 9 -9.46 12.94 -0.43
CA ASP A 9 -8.91 12.44 0.84
C ASP A 9 -8.01 11.20 0.62
N VAL A 10 -8.41 10.30 -0.27
CA VAL A 10 -7.60 9.13 -0.65
C VAL A 10 -6.32 9.54 -1.36
N LYS A 11 -6.40 10.51 -2.28
CA LYS A 11 -5.23 11.00 -3.01
C LYS A 11 -4.19 11.61 -2.07
N GLU A 12 -4.62 12.42 -1.11
CA GLU A 12 -3.73 12.99 -0.10
C GLU A 12 -3.12 11.91 0.81
N LEU A 13 -3.89 10.88 1.16
CA LEU A 13 -3.36 9.71 1.89
C LEU A 13 -2.30 8.95 1.09
N LEU A 14 -2.53 8.74 -0.22
CA LEU A 14 -1.54 8.11 -1.10
C LEU A 14 -0.25 8.93 -1.17
N LYS A 15 -0.36 10.26 -1.33
CA LYS A 15 0.80 11.17 -1.33
C LYS A 15 1.57 11.11 -0.02
N LEU A 16 0.87 11.07 1.11
CA LEU A 16 1.48 10.93 2.44
C LEU A 16 2.23 9.62 2.57
N ASN A 17 1.58 8.50 2.26
CA ASN A 17 2.16 7.16 2.36
C ASN A 17 3.39 6.99 1.46
N LEU A 18 3.37 7.60 0.29
CA LEU A 18 4.46 7.56 -0.68
C LEU A 18 5.48 8.67 -0.50
N ARG A 19 5.29 9.56 0.48
CA ARG A 19 6.15 10.74 0.72
C ARG A 19 6.35 11.61 -0.52
N GLU A 20 5.31 11.82 -1.30
CA GLU A 20 5.37 12.63 -2.54
C GLU A 20 5.76 14.10 -2.29
N SER A 21 5.69 14.58 -1.03
CA SER A 21 6.23 15.89 -0.65
C SER A 21 7.76 15.92 -0.53
N GLU A 22 8.39 14.80 -0.17
CA GLU A 22 9.85 14.69 0.03
C GLU A 22 10.53 14.12 -1.21
N GLU A 23 9.96 13.06 -1.78
CA GLU A 23 10.48 12.33 -2.94
C GLU A 23 9.38 12.18 -3.99
N PRO A 24 9.09 13.24 -4.76
CA PRO A 24 8.05 13.25 -5.76
C PRO A 24 8.40 12.31 -6.92
N THR A 25 7.49 11.43 -7.26
CA THR A 25 7.66 10.44 -8.34
C THR A 25 6.42 10.27 -9.20
N PHE A 26 5.23 10.49 -8.64
CA PHE A 26 3.96 10.29 -9.33
C PHE A 26 3.19 11.59 -9.38
N SER A 27 2.67 11.93 -10.56
CA SER A 27 1.67 12.98 -10.70
C SER A 27 0.32 12.56 -10.11
N ASP A 28 -0.53 13.55 -9.80
CA ASP A 28 -1.90 13.31 -9.34
C ASP A 28 -2.69 12.39 -10.29
N VAL A 29 -2.47 12.53 -11.61
CA VAL A 29 -3.12 11.72 -12.64
C VAL A 29 -2.61 10.27 -12.60
N GLU A 30 -1.31 10.07 -12.42
CA GLU A 30 -0.72 8.74 -12.29
C GLU A 30 -1.20 8.04 -11.02
N LEU A 31 -1.26 8.74 -9.89
CA LEU A 31 -1.81 8.20 -8.64
C LEU A 31 -3.27 7.79 -8.81
N GLU A 32 -4.08 8.59 -9.49
CA GLU A 32 -5.47 8.26 -9.79
C GLU A 32 -5.61 6.99 -10.64
N LEU A 33 -4.80 6.87 -11.69
CA LEU A 33 -4.79 5.69 -12.57
C LEU A 33 -4.27 4.46 -11.82
N LEU A 34 -3.24 4.61 -10.99
CA LEU A 34 -2.69 3.53 -10.17
C LEU A 34 -3.73 3.04 -9.17
N TYR A 35 -4.48 3.96 -8.55
CA TYR A 35 -5.54 3.61 -7.61
C TYR A 35 -6.70 2.88 -8.29
N LYS A 36 -7.14 3.36 -9.47
CA LYS A 36 -8.19 2.70 -10.27
C LYS A 36 -7.79 1.29 -10.72
N SER A 37 -6.55 1.11 -11.17
CA SER A 37 -6.05 -0.20 -11.63
C SER A 37 -5.82 -1.19 -10.49
N ASN A 38 -5.73 -0.71 -9.25
CA ASN A 38 -5.54 -1.52 -8.04
C ASN A 38 -6.84 -1.68 -7.22
N ASP A 39 -7.98 -1.78 -7.90
CA ASP A 39 -9.29 -2.07 -7.31
C ASP A 39 -9.72 -1.07 -6.22
N TYR A 40 -9.26 0.19 -6.32
CA TYR A 40 -9.52 1.22 -5.31
C TYR A 40 -9.07 0.81 -3.90
N SER A 41 -7.97 0.04 -3.78
CA SER A 41 -7.34 -0.29 -2.49
C SER A 41 -6.12 0.60 -2.27
N VAL A 42 -6.14 1.38 -1.19
CA VAL A 42 -5.01 2.24 -0.78
C VAL A 42 -3.76 1.38 -0.54
N SER A 43 -3.88 0.32 0.25
CA SER A 43 -2.77 -0.57 0.60
C SER A 43 -2.15 -1.25 -0.62
N LYS A 44 -2.98 -1.77 -1.55
CA LYS A 44 -2.48 -2.36 -2.81
C LYS A 44 -1.79 -1.33 -3.70
N THR A 45 -2.33 -0.12 -3.76
CA THR A 45 -1.78 1.00 -4.53
C THR A 45 -0.42 1.42 -3.98
N CYS A 46 -0.31 1.62 -2.66
CA CYS A 46 0.95 1.95 -1.99
C CYS A 46 2.01 0.87 -2.17
N TRP A 47 1.65 -0.40 -2.04
CA TRP A 47 2.55 -1.52 -2.32
C TRP A 47 3.12 -1.48 -3.73
N ARG A 48 2.27 -1.32 -4.75
CA ARG A 48 2.71 -1.26 -6.15
C ARG A 48 3.54 -0.02 -6.46
N ALA A 49 3.14 1.13 -5.93
CA ALA A 49 3.90 2.37 -6.09
C ALA A 49 5.30 2.28 -5.46
N CYS A 50 5.45 1.66 -4.28
CA CYS A 50 6.76 1.47 -3.65
C CYS A 50 7.70 0.57 -4.49
N ILE A 51 7.16 -0.47 -5.14
CA ILE A 51 7.95 -1.30 -6.06
C ILE A 51 8.44 -0.46 -7.25
N LEU A 52 7.57 0.36 -7.83
CA LEU A 52 7.94 1.24 -8.95
C LEU A 52 9.02 2.25 -8.54
N LYS A 53 8.91 2.85 -7.35
CA LYS A 53 9.96 3.73 -6.80
C LYS A 53 11.30 3.02 -6.65
N ALA A 54 11.27 1.80 -6.13
CA ALA A 54 12.47 0.97 -5.98
C ALA A 54 13.16 0.66 -7.32
N GLU A 55 12.38 0.43 -8.38
CA GLU A 55 12.91 0.22 -9.74
C GLU A 55 13.54 1.49 -10.33
N THR A 56 12.98 2.67 -10.04
CA THR A 56 13.53 3.95 -10.53
C THR A 56 14.81 4.39 -9.81
N ASP A 57 15.00 3.99 -8.56
CA ASP A 57 16.16 4.36 -7.73
C ASP A 57 17.38 3.42 -7.93
N ASP A 58 17.28 2.44 -8.83
CA ASP A 58 18.18 1.29 -8.82
C ASP A 58 19.62 1.53 -9.31
N MET A 59 19.93 2.65 -9.99
CA MET A 59 21.32 2.97 -10.36
C MET A 59 21.57 4.46 -10.63
N ILE A 60 22.27 5.15 -9.72
CA ILE A 60 23.01 6.37 -10.07
C ILE A 60 24.44 5.94 -10.47
N LYS A 61 24.72 5.88 -11.78
CA LYS A 61 26.10 5.71 -12.26
C LYS A 61 26.86 7.04 -12.13
N VAL A 62 27.63 7.21 -11.06
CA VAL A 62 28.61 8.30 -10.95
C VAL A 62 29.98 7.77 -11.39
N GLY A 63 30.24 7.81 -12.69
CA GLY A 63 31.51 7.33 -13.28
C GLY A 63 31.65 5.80 -13.24
N SER A 64 32.85 5.30 -12.92
CA SER A 64 33.16 3.85 -12.87
C SER A 64 32.88 3.18 -11.52
N ILE A 65 32.22 3.89 -10.58
CA ILE A 65 31.96 3.40 -9.23
C ILE A 65 30.45 3.20 -9.09
N GLU A 66 30.05 1.94 -8.87
CA GLU A 66 28.67 1.57 -8.57
C GLU A 66 28.44 1.71 -7.06
N ILE A 67 27.70 2.74 -6.64
CA ILE A 67 27.24 2.88 -5.27
C ILE A 67 25.85 2.24 -5.21
N LYS A 68 25.68 1.22 -4.38
CA LYS A 68 24.34 0.65 -4.12
C LYS A 68 23.46 1.76 -3.52
N SER A 69 22.41 2.17 -4.23
CA SER A 69 21.48 3.16 -3.69
C SER A 69 20.76 2.56 -2.49
N SER A 70 20.78 3.26 -1.35
CA SER A 70 20.06 2.87 -0.14
C SER A 70 18.54 3.06 -0.24
N GLY A 71 18.05 3.80 -1.25
CA GLY A 71 16.63 4.10 -1.40
C GLY A 71 15.83 2.91 -1.89
N LYS A 72 16.37 2.07 -2.78
CA LYS A 72 15.70 0.84 -3.23
C LYS A 72 15.31 -0.08 -2.08
N ASP A 73 16.26 -0.41 -1.21
CA ASP A 73 15.99 -1.29 -0.06
C ASP A 73 14.97 -0.68 0.91
N TYR A 74 14.97 0.65 1.04
CA TYR A 74 13.97 1.37 1.81
C TYR A 74 12.57 1.20 1.19
N TRP A 75 12.44 1.46 -0.11
CA TRP A 75 11.17 1.33 -0.83
C TRP A 75 10.65 -0.11 -0.85
N LEU A 76 11.52 -1.11 -0.98
CA LEU A 76 11.13 -2.53 -0.91
C LEU A 76 10.62 -2.93 0.49
N LYS A 77 11.28 -2.50 1.56
CA LYS A 77 10.81 -2.76 2.93
C LYS A 77 9.47 -2.10 3.21
N LEU A 78 9.26 -0.89 2.70
CA LEU A 78 7.99 -0.19 2.82
C LEU A 78 6.89 -0.91 2.01
N ALA A 79 7.23 -1.41 0.82
CA ALA A 79 6.33 -2.24 0.01
C ALA A 79 5.86 -3.48 0.78
N ASP A 80 6.76 -4.18 1.47
CA ASP A 80 6.41 -5.36 2.28
C ASP A 80 5.42 -5.03 3.40
N MET A 81 5.55 -3.85 4.05
CA MET A 81 4.57 -3.41 5.05
C MET A 81 3.17 -3.24 4.44
N PHE A 82 3.07 -2.51 3.32
CA PHE A 82 1.79 -2.31 2.63
C PHE A 82 1.21 -3.60 2.05
N TYR A 83 2.06 -4.55 1.65
CA TYR A 83 1.60 -5.87 1.24
C TYR A 83 0.93 -6.61 2.39
N ASN A 84 1.52 -6.60 3.60
CA ASN A 84 0.93 -7.22 4.79
C ASN A 84 -0.41 -6.57 5.15
N ASP A 85 -0.51 -5.24 5.09
CA ASP A 85 -1.77 -4.53 5.33
C ASP A 85 -2.84 -4.92 4.31
N TYR A 86 -2.47 -5.02 3.04
CA TYR A 86 -3.37 -5.51 1.99
C TYR A 86 -3.82 -6.97 2.24
N GLN A 87 -2.92 -7.87 2.66
CA GLN A 87 -3.32 -9.23 3.04
C GLN A 87 -4.30 -9.23 4.20
N ASN A 88 -4.08 -8.39 5.22
CA ASN A 88 -5.00 -8.26 6.36
C ASN A 88 -6.37 -7.73 5.93
N GLU A 89 -6.43 -6.77 5.01
CA GLU A 89 -7.69 -6.29 4.41
C GLU A 89 -8.46 -7.41 3.71
N LEU A 90 -7.76 -8.25 2.93
CA LEU A 90 -8.36 -9.39 2.25
C LEU A 90 -8.90 -10.45 3.24
N LEU A 91 -8.13 -10.76 4.28
CA LEU A 91 -8.56 -11.69 5.33
C LEU A 91 -9.78 -11.16 6.08
N ASN A 92 -9.81 -9.87 6.42
CA ASN A 92 -10.94 -9.25 7.11
C ASN A 92 -12.21 -9.18 6.24
N LYS A 93 -12.08 -8.96 4.92
CA LYS A 93 -13.23 -9.06 3.99
C LYS A 93 -13.85 -10.46 3.99
N ASN A 94 -13.01 -11.50 4.03
CA ASN A 94 -13.44 -12.90 4.01
C ASN A 94 -13.86 -13.43 5.39
N GLY A 95 -13.52 -12.74 6.48
CA GLY A 95 -13.76 -13.14 7.87
C GLY A 95 -15.09 -12.69 8.48
N SER A 96 -16.01 -12.15 7.68
CA SER A 96 -17.33 -11.76 8.18
C SER A 96 -18.12 -13.00 8.65
N GLN A 97 -18.37 -13.02 9.97
CA GLN A 97 -19.17 -13.98 10.76
C GLN A 97 -18.47 -15.25 11.29
N LYS A 98 -17.70 -15.14 12.38
CA LYS A 98 -17.69 -16.18 13.44
C LYS A 98 -17.45 -15.57 14.82
N TYR A 99 -18.47 -14.96 15.42
CA TYR A 99 -18.55 -14.99 16.88
C TYR A 99 -18.74 -16.46 17.27
N LYS A 100 -17.69 -17.11 17.79
CA LYS A 100 -17.82 -18.42 18.44
C LYS A 100 -18.58 -18.24 19.76
N ASN A 101 -19.91 -18.14 19.68
CA ASN A 101 -20.78 -18.30 20.83
C ASN A 101 -20.69 -19.76 21.28
N THR A 102 -19.72 -20.05 22.14
CA THR A 102 -19.58 -21.34 22.84
C THR A 102 -20.24 -21.21 24.22
N MET A 103 -21.55 -20.95 24.24
CA MET A 103 -22.33 -21.16 25.46
C MET A 103 -22.77 -22.63 25.47
N MET A 104 -22.03 -23.48 26.20
CA MET A 104 -22.54 -24.79 26.59
C MET A 104 -23.73 -24.56 27.52
N ARG A 105 -24.86 -25.26 27.29
CA ARG A 105 -25.99 -25.20 28.23
C ARG A 105 -25.56 -25.83 29.54
N VAL A 106 -25.88 -25.15 30.65
CA VAL A 106 -25.53 -25.57 32.02
C VAL A 106 -26.36 -26.79 32.48
N ASP A 107 -27.38 -27.18 31.73
CA ASP A 107 -28.35 -28.21 32.14
C ASP A 107 -27.95 -29.67 31.80
N GLU A 108 -26.70 -29.93 31.38
CA GLU A 108 -26.21 -31.30 31.04
C GLU A 108 -25.33 -31.96 32.15
N ILE A 109 -25.51 -31.61 33.43
CA ILE A 109 -24.85 -32.29 34.58
C ILE A 109 -25.89 -32.92 35.51
#